data_AF-A0A9D6IV23-F1
#
_entry.id   AF-A0A9D6IV23-F1
#
_cell.length_a   1.000
_cell.length_b   1.000
_cell.length_c   1.000
_cell.angle_alpha   90.00
_cell.angle_beta   90.00
_cell.angle_gamma   90.00
#
_symmetry.space_group_name_H-M   'P 1'
#
loop_
_entity.id
_entity.type
_entity.pdbx_description
1 polymer ?
#
loop_
_entity_poly.entity_id
_entity_poly.type
_entity_poly.pdbx_seq_one_letter_code
_entity_poly.pdbx_strand_id
1 'polypeptide(L)'
;MADQPTPGQPSAPKPERETRMIDVRGMIKQASTRVHVDQLVKKGTKYLSLLSKEKIDELINQAVKNIVDKYRAVAAGVADIPSETLQGEAKQEFNELLSQYQATNKAKNELELTRTNLDQELGELRKELAQQKEVASGKAMEQAEHALVVGFKEFERELDKIVLRVFEKRKLILEQGEDPQAIAELDQIKEKLRAMIQELVKLERYRFTLTGSDSRDMQIAMLEKRIEKLYEQIQAMETALKTISNSKLYSNQQLQNLLRQLGLWTEDRYYEKKRELVKIVLQQNLDLRKKFKELEGPPAAAQNPPPAESPPAAQQPVDKPATV
;
A
#
# COMPACT_ATOMS: atom_id res chain seq x y z
N MET A 1 -87.14 32.57 -27.06
CA MET A 1 -86.58 31.39 -27.74
C MET A 1 -85.15 31.25 -27.25
N ALA A 2 -84.91 30.28 -26.37
CA ALA A 2 -83.63 30.05 -25.71
C ALA A 2 -83.19 28.62 -26.06
N ASP A 3 -82.06 28.51 -26.76
CA ASP A 3 -81.42 27.24 -27.11
C ASP A 3 -80.73 26.63 -25.88
N GLN A 4 -81.13 25.40 -25.54
CA GLN A 4 -80.45 24.58 -24.53
C GLN A 4 -79.33 23.77 -25.20
N PRO A 5 -78.11 23.76 -24.63
CA PRO A 5 -77.04 22.90 -25.09
C PRO A 5 -77.25 21.44 -24.65
N THR A 6 -77.04 20.53 -25.59
CA THR A 6 -77.18 19.08 -25.42
C THR A 6 -76.03 18.52 -24.56
N PRO A 7 -76.29 17.62 -23.59
CA PRO A 7 -75.25 17.04 -22.75
C PRO A 7 -74.54 15.86 -23.42
N GLY A 8 -73.20 15.97 -23.51
CA GLY A 8 -72.26 14.90 -23.20
C GLY A 8 -72.30 13.61 -24.05
N GLN A 9 -71.71 13.65 -25.24
CA GLN A 9 -71.18 12.45 -25.87
C GLN A 9 -69.87 12.04 -25.19
N PRO A 10 -69.74 10.81 -24.65
CA PRO A 10 -68.48 10.31 -24.10
C PRO A 10 -67.46 10.20 -25.22
N SER A 11 -66.35 10.93 -25.09
CA SER A 11 -65.21 10.88 -25.98
C SER A 11 -64.64 9.45 -26.01
N ALA A 12 -64.49 8.90 -27.22
CA ALA A 12 -63.93 7.59 -27.44
C ALA A 12 -62.54 7.47 -26.79
N PRO A 13 -62.21 6.32 -26.16
CA PRO A 13 -60.91 6.11 -25.54
C PRO A 13 -59.80 6.28 -26.59
N LYS A 14 -58.87 7.21 -26.31
CA LYS A 14 -57.67 7.39 -27.13
C LYS A 14 -56.95 6.04 -27.22
N PRO A 15 -56.55 5.59 -28.43
CA PRO A 15 -55.76 4.37 -28.57
C PRO A 15 -54.49 4.54 -27.75
N GLU A 16 -54.32 3.63 -26.79
CA GLU A 16 -53.10 3.52 -26.01
C GLU A 16 -51.96 3.33 -27.02
N ARG A 17 -51.08 4.32 -27.11
CA ARG A 17 -49.87 4.21 -27.93
C ARG A 17 -49.02 3.15 -27.26
N GLU A 18 -49.08 1.93 -27.77
CA GLU A 18 -48.17 0.85 -27.37
C GLU A 18 -46.75 1.38 -27.47
N THR A 19 -46.11 1.53 -26.30
CA THR A 19 -44.72 1.93 -26.16
C THR A 19 -43.86 0.81 -26.70
N ARG A 20 -43.65 0.81 -28.02
CA ARG A 20 -42.71 -0.13 -28.66
C ARG A 20 -41.32 0.14 -28.09
N MET A 21 -40.88 -0.72 -27.18
CA MET A 21 -39.50 -0.69 -26.72
C MET A 21 -38.58 -0.90 -27.92
N ILE A 22 -37.68 0.05 -28.15
CA ILE A 22 -36.68 -0.02 -29.22
C ILE A 22 -35.64 -1.07 -28.79
N ASP A 23 -35.51 -2.16 -29.55
CA ASP A 23 -34.46 -3.16 -29.34
C ASP A 23 -33.11 -2.63 -29.84
N VAL A 24 -32.45 -1.83 -28.99
CA VAL A 24 -31.13 -1.26 -29.24
C VAL A 24 -30.10 -2.36 -29.52
N ARG A 25 -30.22 -3.51 -28.86
CA ARG A 25 -29.25 -4.62 -28.94
C ARG A 25 -29.32 -5.33 -30.29
N GLY A 26 -30.53 -5.52 -30.81
CA GLY A 26 -30.78 -6.01 -32.16
C GLY A 26 -30.23 -5.06 -33.22
N MET A 27 -30.48 -3.76 -33.07
CA MET A 27 -29.98 -2.73 -34.00
C MET A 27 -28.45 -2.67 -34.06
N ILE A 28 -27.77 -2.72 -32.92
CA ILE A 28 -26.29 -2.76 -32.86
C ILE A 28 -25.75 -4.03 -33.54
N LYS A 29 -26.41 -5.17 -33.34
CA LYS A 29 -26.01 -6.44 -33.97
C LYS A 29 -26.18 -6.41 -35.49
N GLN A 30 -27.19 -5.70 -36.00
CA GLN A 30 -27.40 -5.51 -37.43
C GLN A 30 -26.42 -4.50 -38.04
N ALA A 31 -26.08 -3.43 -37.30
CA ALA A 31 -25.14 -2.41 -37.76
C ALA A 31 -23.66 -2.84 -37.66
N SER A 32 -23.35 -3.84 -36.82
CA SER A 32 -21.97 -4.32 -36.64
C SER A 32 -21.59 -5.33 -37.73
N THR A 33 -20.45 -5.07 -38.38
CA THR A 33 -19.85 -6.02 -39.34
C THR A 33 -18.86 -6.92 -38.61
N ARG A 34 -19.01 -8.23 -38.75
CA ARG A 34 -18.04 -9.20 -38.22
C ARG A 34 -16.79 -9.18 -39.09
N VAL A 35 -15.65 -8.83 -38.52
CA VAL A 35 -14.36 -8.84 -39.20
C VAL A 35 -13.51 -9.95 -38.59
N HIS A 36 -12.95 -10.82 -39.43
CA HIS A 36 -12.04 -11.88 -38.96
C HIS A 36 -10.67 -11.30 -38.62
N VAL A 37 -10.02 -11.87 -37.60
CA VAL A 37 -8.69 -11.44 -37.13
C VAL A 37 -7.65 -11.49 -38.25
N ASP A 38 -7.69 -12.52 -39.10
CA ASP A 38 -6.77 -12.64 -40.24
C ASP A 38 -6.86 -11.48 -41.23
N GLN A 39 -8.04 -10.86 -41.39
CA GLN A 39 -8.20 -9.69 -42.25
C GLN A 39 -7.58 -8.44 -41.62
N LEU A 40 -7.60 -8.32 -40.30
CA LEU A 40 -6.97 -7.22 -39.57
C LEU A 40 -5.44 -7.35 -39.59
N VAL A 41 -4.93 -8.58 -39.45
CA VAL A 41 -3.50 -8.88 -39.58
C VAL A 41 -3.01 -8.59 -41.00
N LYS A 42 -3.75 -9.01 -42.04
CA LYS A 42 -3.43 -8.69 -43.45
C LYS A 42 -3.46 -7.19 -43.75
N LYS A 43 -4.31 -6.43 -43.06
CA LYS A 43 -4.34 -4.95 -43.13
C LYS A 43 -3.21 -4.28 -42.34
N GLY A 44 -2.31 -5.05 -41.71
CA GLY A 44 -1.18 -4.54 -40.94
C GLY A 44 -1.58 -3.92 -39.60
N THR A 45 -2.79 -4.17 -39.11
CA THR A 45 -3.27 -3.60 -37.84
C THR A 45 -2.70 -4.38 -36.66
N LYS A 46 -1.60 -3.90 -36.07
CA LYS A 46 -0.88 -4.59 -34.98
C LYS A 46 -1.53 -4.46 -33.60
N TYR A 47 -2.25 -3.36 -33.37
CA TYR A 47 -2.88 -3.07 -32.09
C TYR A 47 -4.37 -2.78 -32.31
N LEU A 48 -5.22 -3.63 -31.75
CA LEU A 48 -6.67 -3.46 -31.75
C LEU A 48 -7.13 -3.09 -30.36
N SER A 49 -7.62 -1.86 -30.20
CA SER A 49 -8.38 -1.48 -29.02
C SER A 49 -9.78 -2.07 -29.12
N LEU A 50 -9.98 -3.24 -28.52
CA LEU A 50 -11.29 -3.87 -28.45
C LEU A 50 -12.10 -3.17 -27.33
N LEU A 51 -13.16 -2.45 -27.70
CA LEU A 51 -14.20 -2.12 -26.74
C LEU A 51 -15.09 -3.35 -26.53
N SER A 52 -15.40 -3.65 -25.26
CA SER A 52 -16.40 -4.68 -24.97
C SER A 52 -17.76 -4.22 -25.48
N LYS A 53 -18.60 -5.19 -25.86
CA LYS A 53 -19.96 -4.91 -26.30
C LYS A 53 -20.75 -4.20 -25.20
N GLU A 54 -20.61 -4.63 -23.94
CA GLU A 54 -21.31 -3.97 -22.83
C GLU A 54 -20.94 -2.49 -22.73
N LYS A 55 -19.67 -2.14 -23.00
CA LYS A 55 -19.25 -0.75 -22.90
C LYS A 55 -19.80 0.11 -24.03
N ILE A 56 -19.89 -0.45 -25.24
CA ILE A 56 -20.56 0.24 -26.36
C ILE A 56 -22.04 0.48 -26.03
N ASP A 57 -22.73 -0.53 -25.51
CA ASP A 57 -24.14 -0.42 -25.09
C ASP A 57 -24.29 0.68 -24.01
N GLU A 58 -23.38 0.73 -23.03
CA GLU A 58 -23.36 1.76 -21.97
C GLU A 58 -23.14 3.18 -22.52
N LEU A 59 -22.17 3.36 -23.42
CA LEU A 59 -21.87 4.66 -24.05
C LEU A 59 -23.05 5.16 -24.89
N ILE A 60 -23.72 4.26 -25.63
CA ILE A 60 -24.92 4.61 -26.39
C ILE A 60 -26.05 5.04 -25.47
N ASN A 61 -26.32 4.26 -24.41
CA ASN A 61 -27.37 4.60 -23.44
C ASN A 61 -27.09 5.94 -22.74
N GLN A 62 -25.82 6.21 -22.41
CA GLN A 62 -25.42 7.47 -21.79
C GLN A 62 -25.55 8.65 -22.76
N ALA A 63 -25.15 8.51 -24.02
CA ALA A 63 -25.32 9.54 -25.05
C ALA A 63 -26.81 9.87 -25.28
N VAL A 64 -27.65 8.84 -25.44
CA VAL A 64 -29.10 9.00 -25.62
C VAL A 64 -29.70 9.66 -24.38
N LYS A 65 -29.32 9.22 -23.18
CA LYS A 65 -29.82 9.82 -21.94
C LYS A 65 -29.42 11.29 -21.81
N ASN A 66 -28.16 11.64 -22.06
CA ASN A 66 -27.68 13.02 -22.01
C ASN A 66 -28.51 13.93 -22.92
N ILE A 67 -28.84 13.45 -24.12
CA ILE A 67 -29.66 14.20 -25.07
C ILE A 67 -31.10 14.30 -24.63
N VAL A 68 -31.71 13.20 -24.18
CA VAL A 68 -33.08 13.22 -23.66
C VAL A 68 -33.17 14.17 -22.48
N ASP A 69 -32.19 14.18 -21.56
CA ASP A 69 -32.16 15.08 -20.41
C ASP A 69 -31.94 16.55 -20.84
N LYS A 70 -31.03 16.80 -21.78
CA LYS A 70 -30.77 18.12 -22.37
C LYS A 70 -32.03 18.71 -23.02
N TYR A 71 -32.74 17.91 -23.81
CA TYR A 71 -33.98 18.34 -24.45
C TYR A 71 -35.17 18.35 -23.50
N ARG A 72 -35.21 17.51 -22.47
CA ARG A 72 -36.25 17.57 -21.43
C ARG A 72 -36.17 18.88 -20.66
N ALA A 73 -34.97 19.41 -20.43
CA ALA A 73 -34.78 20.72 -19.81
C ALA A 73 -35.24 21.89 -20.72
N VAL A 74 -35.09 21.74 -22.05
CA VAL A 74 -35.47 22.77 -23.04
C VAL A 74 -36.95 22.68 -23.47
N ALA A 75 -37.51 21.48 -23.51
CA ALA A 75 -38.86 21.17 -23.99
C ALA A 75 -39.97 21.58 -22.99
N ALA A 76 -39.62 22.15 -21.84
CA ALA A 76 -40.59 22.83 -20.97
C ALA A 76 -41.28 24.04 -21.66
N GLY A 77 -40.89 24.42 -22.89
CA GLY A 77 -41.58 25.45 -23.68
C GLY A 77 -41.45 25.40 -25.21
N VAL A 78 -40.83 24.37 -25.81
CA VAL A 78 -40.61 24.31 -27.28
C VAL A 78 -41.20 23.04 -27.86
N ALA A 79 -42.10 23.21 -28.84
CA ALA A 79 -42.76 22.13 -29.56
C ALA A 79 -41.88 21.60 -30.72
N ASP A 80 -41.80 20.27 -30.82
CA ASP A 80 -41.18 19.45 -31.87
C ASP A 80 -39.73 19.79 -32.28
N ILE A 81 -38.79 19.02 -31.72
CA ILE A 81 -37.40 18.97 -32.20
C ILE A 81 -37.33 18.02 -33.40
N PRO A 82 -36.76 18.44 -34.55
CA PRO A 82 -36.55 17.57 -35.70
C PRO A 82 -35.73 16.32 -35.34
N SER A 83 -36.12 15.15 -35.85
CA SER A 83 -35.41 13.89 -35.57
C SER A 83 -33.97 13.89 -36.09
N GLU A 84 -33.70 14.59 -37.20
CA GLU A 84 -32.37 14.68 -37.80
C GLU A 84 -31.37 15.44 -36.91
N THR A 85 -31.80 16.51 -36.24
CA THR A 85 -30.92 17.26 -35.33
C THR A 85 -30.61 16.43 -34.09
N LEU A 86 -31.61 15.71 -33.57
CA LEU A 86 -31.44 14.83 -32.41
C LEU A 86 -30.50 13.66 -32.72
N GLN A 87 -30.57 13.10 -33.93
CA GLN A 87 -29.63 12.06 -34.38
C GLN A 87 -28.21 12.61 -34.59
N GLY A 88 -28.08 13.81 -35.17
CA GLY A 88 -26.79 14.48 -35.36
C GLY A 88 -26.07 14.71 -34.04
N GLU A 89 -26.78 15.29 -33.07
CA GLU A 89 -26.26 15.52 -31.72
C GLU A 89 -25.95 14.21 -30.99
N ALA A 90 -26.76 13.15 -31.15
CA ALA A 90 -26.51 11.84 -30.52
C ALA A 90 -25.24 11.19 -31.02
N LYS A 91 -24.95 11.31 -32.32
CA LYS A 91 -23.69 10.84 -32.88
C LYS A 91 -22.51 11.65 -32.35
N GLN A 92 -22.67 12.96 -32.20
CA GLN A 92 -21.62 13.81 -31.66
C GLN A 92 -21.31 13.46 -30.20
N GLU A 93 -22.33 13.43 -29.33
CA GLU A 93 -22.19 13.08 -27.90
C GLU A 93 -21.59 11.68 -27.72
N PHE A 94 -22.01 10.70 -28.54
CA PHE A 94 -21.41 9.37 -28.52
C PHE A 94 -19.92 9.38 -28.91
N ASN A 95 -19.55 10.13 -29.96
CA ASN A 95 -18.15 10.25 -30.38
C ASN A 95 -17.28 10.94 -29.31
N GLU A 96 -17.83 11.95 -28.62
CA GLU A 96 -17.17 12.62 -27.50
C GLU A 96 -16.95 11.66 -26.32
N LEU A 97 -17.99 10.92 -25.91
CA LEU A 97 -17.89 9.90 -24.85
C LEU A 97 -16.91 8.78 -25.23
N LEU A 98 -16.88 8.35 -26.49
CA LEU A 98 -15.94 7.35 -26.99
C LEU A 98 -14.49 7.87 -26.93
N SER A 99 -14.27 9.13 -27.34
CA SER A 99 -12.95 9.78 -27.26
C SER A 99 -12.47 9.90 -25.81
N GLN A 100 -13.35 10.34 -24.90
CA GLN A 100 -13.05 10.41 -23.47
C GLN A 100 -12.72 9.03 -22.89
N TYR A 101 -13.51 8.00 -23.23
CA TYR A 101 -13.22 6.64 -22.79
C TYR A 101 -11.86 6.14 -23.27
N GLN A 102 -11.51 6.39 -24.53
CA GLN A 102 -10.20 6.04 -25.08
C GLN A 102 -9.06 6.79 -24.39
N ALA A 103 -9.22 8.08 -24.10
CA ALA A 103 -8.24 8.88 -23.38
C ALA A 103 -8.03 8.35 -21.95
N THR A 104 -9.12 8.07 -21.23
CA THR A 104 -9.07 7.48 -19.88
C THR A 104 -8.42 6.09 -19.89
N ASN A 105 -8.70 5.27 -20.89
CA ASN A 105 -8.09 3.95 -21.00
C ASN A 105 -6.59 4.02 -21.30
N LYS A 106 -6.16 4.98 -22.13
CA LYS A 106 -4.73 5.26 -22.35
C LYS A 106 -4.04 5.70 -21.07
N ALA A 107 -4.63 6.68 -20.36
CA ALA A 107 -4.10 7.15 -19.08
C ALA A 107 -4.02 6.03 -18.04
N LYS A 108 -5.01 5.13 -18.00
CA LYS A 108 -4.99 3.96 -17.12
C LYS A 108 -3.84 3.00 -17.46
N ASN A 109 -3.63 2.70 -18.74
CA ASN A 109 -2.54 1.84 -19.18
C ASN A 109 -1.16 2.47 -18.89
N GLU A 110 -1.02 3.78 -19.07
CA GLU A 110 0.20 4.53 -18.70
C GLU A 110 0.44 4.52 -17.19
N LEU A 111 -0.62 4.62 -16.39
CA LEU A 111 -0.54 4.51 -14.93
C LEU A 111 -0.15 3.09 -14.50
N GLU A 112 -0.71 2.06 -15.12
CA GLU A 112 -0.30 0.66 -14.86
C GLU A 112 1.16 0.43 -15.23
N LEU A 113 1.63 0.98 -16.35
CA LEU A 113 3.04 0.89 -16.76
C LEU A 113 3.98 1.59 -15.78
N THR A 114 3.63 2.82 -15.38
CA THR A 114 4.44 3.57 -14.39
C THR A 114 4.45 2.87 -13.02
N ARG A 115 3.33 2.29 -12.60
CA ARG A 115 3.26 1.45 -11.40
C ARG A 115 4.20 0.25 -11.50
N THR A 116 4.18 -0.50 -12.60
CA THR A 116 5.08 -1.66 -12.77
C THR A 116 6.55 -1.25 -12.76
N ASN A 117 6.89 -0.10 -13.34
CA ASN A 117 8.25 0.42 -13.31
C ASN A 117 8.68 0.80 -11.89
N LEU A 118 7.83 1.50 -11.12
CA LEU A 118 8.11 1.83 -9.73
C LEU A 118 8.25 0.58 -8.84
N ASP A 119 7.43 -0.44 -9.07
CA ASP A 119 7.53 -1.72 -8.35
C ASP A 119 8.87 -2.42 -8.66
N GLN A 120 9.35 -2.33 -9.90
CA GLN A 120 10.68 -2.82 -10.29
C GLN A 120 11.81 -2.02 -9.61
N GLU A 121 11.76 -0.69 -9.67
CA GLU A 121 12.75 0.20 -9.03
C GLU A 121 12.81 -0.03 -7.51
N LEU A 122 11.67 -0.18 -6.84
CA LEU A 122 11.61 -0.54 -5.42
C LEU A 122 12.22 -1.92 -5.15
N GLY A 123 12.05 -2.87 -6.06
CA GLY A 123 12.68 -4.18 -5.99
C GLY A 123 14.21 -4.10 -6.09
N GLU A 124 14.73 -3.26 -6.98
CA GLU A 124 16.16 -3.02 -7.17
C GLU A 124 16.77 -2.32 -5.94
N LEU A 125 16.14 -1.25 -5.44
CA LEU A 125 16.58 -0.55 -4.23
C LEU A 125 16.59 -1.46 -2.99
N ARG A 126 15.62 -2.37 -2.86
CA ARG A 126 15.63 -3.36 -1.76
C ARG A 126 16.81 -4.32 -1.85
N LYS A 127 17.19 -4.74 -3.06
CA LYS A 127 18.37 -5.60 -3.27
C LYS A 127 19.67 -4.86 -2.95
N GLU A 128 19.79 -3.61 -3.40
CA GLU A 128 20.96 -2.77 -3.09
C GLU A 128 21.11 -2.54 -1.59
N LEU A 129 20.01 -2.26 -0.88
CA LEU A 129 20.01 -2.08 0.57
C LEU A 129 20.43 -3.37 1.29
N ALA A 130 19.96 -4.54 0.84
CA ALA A 130 20.38 -5.82 1.39
C ALA A 130 21.89 -6.06 1.18
N GLN A 131 22.41 -5.77 -0.02
CA GLN A 131 23.83 -5.89 -0.33
C GLN A 131 24.68 -4.91 0.51
N GLN A 132 24.23 -3.68 0.69
CA GLN A 132 24.92 -2.70 1.55
C GLN A 132 24.94 -3.14 3.01
N LYS A 133 23.85 -3.75 3.51
CA LYS A 133 23.80 -4.32 4.85
C LYS A 133 24.81 -5.44 5.02
N GLU A 134 24.92 -6.34 4.06
CA GLU A 134 25.89 -7.44 4.08
C GLU A 134 27.34 -6.93 4.04
N VAL A 135 27.64 -5.94 3.20
CA VAL A 135 28.96 -5.30 3.14
C VAL A 135 29.27 -4.58 4.46
N ALA A 136 28.30 -3.87 5.03
CA ALA A 136 28.47 -3.17 6.30
C ALA A 136 28.65 -4.14 7.46
N SER A 137 27.91 -5.26 7.51
CA SER A 137 28.07 -6.28 8.53
C SER A 137 29.42 -6.98 8.42
N GLY A 138 29.87 -7.32 7.21
CA GLY A 138 31.21 -7.88 6.98
C GLY A 138 32.32 -6.94 7.45
N LYS A 139 32.26 -5.66 7.05
CA LYS A 139 33.25 -4.66 7.48
C LYS A 139 33.22 -4.39 8.98
N ALA A 140 32.04 -4.36 9.60
CA ALA A 140 31.92 -4.19 11.04
C ALA A 140 32.55 -5.38 11.80
N MET A 141 32.40 -6.59 11.28
CA MET A 141 33.02 -7.79 11.84
C MET A 141 34.55 -7.74 11.72
N GLU A 142 35.09 -7.42 10.54
CA GLU A 142 36.54 -7.27 10.33
C GLU A 142 37.16 -6.17 11.21
N GLN A 143 36.48 -5.02 11.35
CA GLN A 143 36.94 -3.94 12.22
C GLN A 143 36.90 -4.34 13.71
N ALA A 144 35.87 -5.08 14.13
CA ALA A 144 35.76 -5.57 15.49
C ALA A 144 36.84 -6.62 15.81
N GLU A 145 37.18 -7.50 14.86
CA GLU A 145 38.29 -8.44 14.98
C GLU A 145 39.63 -7.71 15.05
N HIS A 146 39.87 -6.74 14.17
CA HIS A 146 41.11 -5.96 14.17
C HIS A 146 41.28 -5.16 15.47
N ALA A 147 40.23 -4.53 15.98
CA ALA A 147 40.25 -3.79 17.24
C ALA A 147 40.59 -4.70 18.44
N LEU A 148 40.06 -5.92 18.48
CA LEU A 148 40.40 -6.91 19.51
C LEU A 148 41.88 -7.30 19.43
N VAL A 149 42.38 -7.61 18.23
CA VAL A 149 43.79 -8.01 18.03
C VAL A 149 44.76 -6.91 18.43
N VAL A 150 44.45 -5.64 18.10
CA VAL A 150 45.30 -4.50 18.48
C VAL A 150 45.26 -4.24 19.98
N GLY A 151 44.07 -4.24 20.60
CA GLY A 151 43.91 -3.99 22.04
C GLY A 151 44.66 -5.00 22.91
N PHE A 152 44.64 -6.29 22.52
CA PHE A 152 45.38 -7.32 23.26
C PHE A 152 46.90 -7.20 23.13
N LYS A 153 47.43 -6.69 22.01
CA LYS A 153 48.88 -6.46 21.85
C LYS A 153 49.36 -5.28 22.68
N GLU A 154 48.55 -4.24 22.81
CA GLU A 154 48.84 -3.10 23.67
C GLU A 154 48.84 -3.50 25.14
N PHE A 155 47.86 -4.30 25.56
CA PHE A 155 47.80 -4.86 26.91
C PHE A 155 49.02 -5.72 27.26
N GLU A 156 49.47 -6.61 26.35
CA GLU A 156 50.70 -7.38 26.53
C GLU A 156 51.92 -6.48 26.75
N ARG A 157 52.05 -5.41 25.94
CA ARG A 157 53.14 -4.44 26.08
C ARG A 157 53.10 -3.71 27.41
N GLU A 158 51.93 -3.39 27.93
CA GLU A 158 51.78 -2.73 29.23
C GLU A 158 52.15 -3.66 30.39
N LEU A 159 51.71 -4.92 30.35
CA LEU A 159 52.10 -5.93 31.33
C LEU A 159 53.61 -6.15 31.33
N ASP A 160 54.23 -6.29 30.16
CA ASP A 160 55.69 -6.42 30.05
C ASP A 160 56.42 -5.20 30.62
N LYS A 161 55.93 -3.99 30.38
CA LYS A 161 56.48 -2.76 30.99
C LYS A 161 56.36 -2.74 32.51
N ILE A 162 55.27 -3.27 33.07
CA ILE A 162 55.09 -3.35 34.53
C ILE A 162 56.09 -4.36 35.11
N VAL A 163 56.18 -5.55 34.50
CA VAL A 163 57.15 -6.58 34.91
C VAL A 163 58.56 -6.02 34.86
N LEU A 164 58.96 -5.39 33.74
CA LEU A 164 60.29 -4.78 33.62
C LEU A 164 60.56 -3.77 34.73
N ARG A 165 59.65 -2.82 34.99
CA ARG A 165 59.82 -1.81 36.04
C ARG A 165 59.96 -2.40 37.44
N VAL A 166 59.21 -3.46 37.76
CA VAL A 166 59.29 -4.11 39.07
C VAL A 166 60.64 -4.80 39.25
N PHE A 167 61.11 -5.52 38.23
CA PHE A 167 62.38 -6.24 38.29
C PHE A 167 63.59 -5.30 38.23
N GLU A 168 63.54 -4.21 37.46
CA GLU A 168 64.58 -3.18 37.46
C GLU A 168 64.74 -2.54 38.84
N LYS A 169 63.64 -2.16 39.49
CA LYS A 169 63.67 -1.62 40.87
C LYS A 169 64.28 -2.62 41.85
N ARG A 170 63.96 -3.91 41.71
CA ARG A 170 64.49 -4.94 42.61
C ARG A 170 65.96 -5.24 42.33
N LYS A 171 66.38 -5.21 41.06
CA LYS A 171 67.77 -5.37 40.65
C LYS A 171 68.66 -4.27 41.22
N LEU A 172 68.22 -3.01 41.16
CA LEU A 172 68.94 -1.87 41.76
C LEU A 172 69.15 -2.03 43.27
N ILE A 173 68.18 -2.63 43.99
CA ILE A 173 68.31 -2.91 45.43
C ILE A 173 69.32 -4.03 45.69
N LEU A 174 69.35 -5.07 44.85
CA LEU A 174 70.28 -6.20 45.02
C LEU A 174 71.71 -5.88 44.60
N GLU A 175 71.91 -4.99 43.62
CA GLU A 175 73.24 -4.51 43.21
C GLU A 175 73.98 -3.79 44.35
N GLN A 176 73.25 -3.23 45.32
CA GLN A 176 73.84 -2.63 46.52
C GLN A 176 74.33 -3.68 47.55
N GLY A 177 73.89 -4.94 47.44
CA GLY A 177 74.20 -6.01 48.38
C GLY A 177 75.37 -6.92 47.99
N GLU A 178 76.05 -6.65 46.87
CA GLU A 178 77.20 -7.41 46.33
C GLU A 178 77.01 -8.94 46.16
N ASP A 179 75.77 -9.45 46.15
CA ASP A 179 75.50 -10.88 45.93
C ASP A 179 75.11 -11.17 44.46
N PRO A 180 76.04 -11.69 43.63
CA PRO A 180 75.77 -12.01 42.22
C PRO A 180 74.79 -13.18 42.06
N GLN A 181 74.66 -14.06 43.05
CA GLN A 181 73.76 -15.21 42.98
C GLN A 181 72.30 -14.75 43.05
N ALA A 182 72.00 -13.76 43.89
CA ALA A 182 70.67 -13.17 44.02
C ALA A 182 70.18 -12.50 42.72
N ILE A 183 71.09 -11.93 41.92
CA ILE A 183 70.75 -11.31 40.62
C ILE A 183 70.37 -12.39 39.60
N ALA A 184 71.12 -13.49 39.54
CA ALA A 184 70.82 -14.61 38.62
C ALA A 184 69.48 -15.29 38.96
N GLU A 185 69.17 -15.46 40.25
CA GLU A 185 67.88 -15.98 40.69
C GLU A 185 66.74 -15.03 40.34
N LEU A 186 66.94 -13.71 40.48
CA LEU A 186 65.96 -12.70 40.09
C LEU A 186 65.62 -12.77 38.59
N ASP A 187 66.62 -12.96 37.72
CA ASP A 187 66.41 -13.11 36.28
C ASP A 187 65.66 -14.42 35.94
N GLN A 188 65.93 -15.52 36.64
CA GLN A 188 65.15 -16.75 36.46
C GLN A 188 63.68 -16.57 36.88
N ILE A 189 63.42 -15.87 37.98
CA ILE A 189 62.07 -15.57 38.45
C ILE A 189 61.35 -14.66 37.44
N LYS A 190 62.06 -13.69 36.86
CA LYS A 190 61.52 -12.80 35.82
C LYS A 190 61.03 -13.57 34.61
N GLU A 191 61.83 -14.50 34.09
CA GLU A 191 61.47 -15.29 32.91
C GLU A 191 60.32 -16.25 33.21
N LYS A 192 60.30 -16.89 34.39
CA LYS A 192 59.16 -17.72 34.82
C LYS A 192 57.88 -16.91 34.97
N LEU A 193 57.95 -15.69 35.53
CA LEU A 193 56.80 -14.81 35.68
C LEU A 193 56.27 -14.34 34.32
N ARG A 194 57.17 -13.98 33.38
CA ARG A 194 56.79 -13.66 32.00
C ARG A 194 56.07 -14.81 31.32
N ALA A 195 56.58 -16.03 31.43
CA ALA A 195 55.93 -17.21 30.88
C ALA A 195 54.51 -17.42 31.48
N MET A 196 54.35 -17.27 32.79
CA MET A 196 53.04 -17.37 33.44
C MET A 196 52.07 -16.27 32.98
N ILE A 197 52.54 -15.04 32.82
CA ILE A 197 51.72 -13.92 32.32
C ILE A 197 51.30 -14.18 30.86
N GLN A 198 52.20 -14.68 30.02
CA GLN A 198 51.87 -15.03 28.64
C GLN A 198 50.80 -16.13 28.57
N GLU A 199 50.90 -17.16 29.41
CA GLU A 199 49.87 -18.21 29.48
C GLU A 199 48.52 -17.68 30.00
N LEU A 200 48.53 -16.80 31.01
CA LEU A 200 47.31 -16.14 31.49
C LEU A 200 46.67 -15.26 30.42
N VAL A 201 47.46 -14.49 29.65
CA VAL A 201 46.95 -13.68 28.55
C VAL A 201 46.39 -14.56 27.43
N LYS A 202 47.01 -15.71 27.11
CA LYS A 202 46.47 -16.67 26.15
C LYS A 202 45.12 -17.24 26.61
N LEU A 203 45.03 -17.65 27.88
CA LEU A 203 43.78 -18.16 28.46
C LEU A 203 42.68 -17.10 28.46
N GLU A 204 43.02 -15.86 28.81
CA GLU A 204 42.03 -14.79 28.83
C GLU A 204 41.63 -14.36 27.42
N ARG A 205 42.54 -14.37 26.44
CA ARG A 205 42.20 -14.22 25.01
C ARG A 205 41.21 -15.28 24.56
N TYR A 206 41.48 -16.56 24.88
CA TYR A 206 40.59 -17.67 24.55
C TYR A 206 39.21 -17.51 25.20
N ARG A 207 39.18 -17.10 26.47
CA ARG A 207 37.94 -16.82 27.19
C ARG A 207 37.18 -15.64 26.60
N PHE A 208 37.86 -14.58 26.20
CA PHE A 208 37.24 -13.41 25.58
C PHE A 208 36.67 -13.73 24.19
N THR A 209 37.32 -14.61 23.41
CA THR A 209 36.78 -15.08 22.13
C THR A 209 35.54 -15.96 22.33
N LEU A 210 35.51 -16.80 23.37
CA LEU A 210 34.33 -17.63 23.67
C LEU A 210 33.16 -16.80 24.24
N THR A 211 33.44 -15.91 25.19
CA THR A 211 32.40 -15.16 25.93
C THR A 211 31.94 -13.89 25.19
N GLY A 212 32.80 -13.35 24.31
CA GLY A 212 32.53 -12.15 23.53
C GLY A 212 31.53 -12.37 22.39
N SER A 213 31.37 -13.60 21.89
CA SER A 213 30.27 -13.93 20.98
C SER A 213 28.95 -13.91 21.73
N ASP A 214 28.82 -14.63 22.85
CA ASP A 214 27.57 -14.72 23.62
C ASP A 214 27.01 -13.35 24.06
N SER A 215 27.87 -12.42 24.50
CA SER A 215 27.39 -11.07 24.87
C SER A 215 26.96 -10.23 23.66
N ARG A 216 27.60 -10.39 22.50
CA ARG A 216 27.20 -9.70 21.27
C ARG A 216 25.95 -10.34 20.70
N ASP A 217 25.88 -11.66 20.68
CA ASP A 217 24.73 -12.44 20.24
C ASP A 217 23.51 -12.14 21.10
N MET A 218 23.69 -11.95 22.41
CA MET A 218 22.61 -11.52 23.31
C MET A 218 22.16 -10.07 23.07
N GLN A 219 23.10 -9.16 22.73
CA GLN A 219 22.75 -7.79 22.33
C GLN A 219 22.04 -7.76 20.98
N ILE A 220 22.50 -8.55 20.00
CA ILE A 220 21.88 -8.73 18.69
C ILE A 220 20.47 -9.29 18.88
N ALA A 221 20.30 -10.37 19.66
CA ALA A 221 19.00 -10.94 19.97
C ALA A 221 18.06 -9.94 20.68
N MET A 222 18.59 -9.10 21.58
CA MET A 222 17.81 -8.02 22.19
C MET A 222 17.39 -6.95 21.18
N LEU A 223 18.28 -6.57 20.25
CA LEU A 223 17.98 -5.61 19.20
C LEU A 223 16.97 -6.19 18.20
N GLU A 224 17.12 -7.43 17.78
CA GLU A 224 16.18 -8.16 16.93
C GLU A 224 14.80 -8.22 17.57
N LYS A 225 14.70 -8.62 18.85
CA LYS A 225 13.45 -8.63 19.59
C LYS A 225 12.82 -7.24 19.73
N ARG A 226 13.63 -6.18 19.83
CA ARG A 226 13.15 -4.80 19.86
C ARG A 226 12.65 -4.36 18.49
N ILE A 227 13.34 -4.74 17.41
CA ILE A 227 12.93 -4.48 16.03
C ILE A 227 11.61 -5.20 15.72
N GLU A 228 11.48 -6.46 16.11
CA GLU A 228 10.24 -7.24 15.96
C GLU A 228 9.07 -6.56 16.67
N LYS A 229 9.24 -6.13 17.93
CA LYS A 229 8.23 -5.35 18.66
C LYS A 229 7.86 -4.03 17.97
N LEU A 230 8.82 -3.34 17.35
CA LEU A 230 8.55 -2.11 16.61
C LEU A 230 7.73 -2.41 15.34
N TYR A 231 8.03 -3.50 14.63
CA TYR A 231 7.22 -3.93 13.50
C TYR A 231 5.79 -4.30 13.89
N GLU A 232 5.60 -5.03 14.99
CA GLU A 232 4.26 -5.33 15.55
C GLU A 232 3.49 -4.05 15.87
N GLN A 233 4.13 -3.05 16.46
CA GLN A 233 3.52 -1.75 16.77
C GLN A 233 3.13 -0.97 15.50
N ILE A 234 3.99 -0.97 14.47
CA ILE A 234 3.70 -0.33 13.18
C ILE A 234 2.51 -1.02 12.51
N GLN A 235 2.48 -2.36 12.49
CA GLN A 235 1.39 -3.12 11.88
C GLN A 235 0.07 -2.92 12.64
N ALA A 236 0.11 -2.84 13.97
CA ALA A 236 -1.05 -2.49 14.77
C ALA A 236 -1.55 -1.07 14.44
N MET A 237 -0.64 -0.10 14.30
CA MET A 237 -0.96 1.27 13.91
C MET A 237 -1.57 1.34 12.52
N GLU A 238 -1.02 0.63 11.53
CA GLU A 238 -1.58 0.56 10.18
C GLU A 238 -2.99 -0.04 10.17
N THR A 239 -3.20 -1.11 10.92
CA THR A 239 -4.52 -1.75 11.06
C THR A 239 -5.53 -0.80 11.70
N ALA A 240 -5.10 -0.05 12.72
CA ALA A 240 -5.91 0.93 13.40
C ALA A 240 -6.24 2.11 12.47
N LEU A 241 -5.26 2.63 11.71
CA LEU A 241 -5.45 3.67 10.69
C LEU A 241 -6.36 3.21 9.55
N LYS A 242 -6.26 1.95 9.11
CA LYS A 242 -7.13 1.37 8.09
C LYS A 242 -8.58 1.27 8.59
N THR A 243 -8.75 0.87 9.86
CA THR A 243 -10.06 0.83 10.52
C THR A 243 -10.67 2.23 10.61
N ILE A 244 -9.87 3.22 11.03
CA ILE A 244 -10.30 4.63 11.06
C ILE A 244 -10.68 5.12 9.65
N SER A 245 -9.80 4.88 8.67
CA SER A 245 -9.98 5.30 7.27
C SER A 245 -11.29 4.81 6.67
N ASN A 246 -11.75 3.63 7.10
CA ASN A 246 -12.99 3.02 6.62
C ASN A 246 -14.21 3.52 7.41
N SER A 247 -14.04 4.05 8.62
CA SER A 247 -15.13 4.65 9.41
C SER A 247 -15.37 6.10 8.99
N LYS A 248 -16.54 6.40 8.42
CA LYS A 248 -16.90 7.75 7.94
C LYS A 248 -17.19 8.77 9.05
N LEU A 249 -17.25 8.35 10.31
CA LEU A 249 -17.53 9.21 11.47
C LEU A 249 -16.60 8.83 12.61
N TYR A 250 -15.70 9.73 12.97
CA TYR A 250 -14.74 9.54 14.05
C TYR A 250 -15.46 9.74 15.38
N SER A 251 -15.79 8.66 16.08
CA SER A 251 -16.17 8.78 17.48
C SER A 251 -14.94 9.14 18.31
N ASN A 252 -15.05 10.13 19.20
CA ASN A 252 -14.00 10.50 20.15
C ASN A 252 -13.52 9.28 20.97
N GLN A 253 -14.42 8.30 21.18
CA GLN A 253 -14.13 7.04 21.86
C GLN A 253 -13.27 6.08 21.00
N GLN A 254 -13.44 6.06 19.68
CA GLN A 254 -12.57 5.30 18.78
C GLN A 254 -11.16 5.90 18.76
N LEU A 255 -11.06 7.24 18.78
CA LEU A 255 -9.78 7.94 18.88
C LEU A 255 -9.06 7.62 20.20
N GLN A 256 -9.79 7.61 21.32
CA GLN A 256 -9.24 7.24 22.63
C GLN A 256 -8.79 5.78 22.69
N ASN A 257 -9.58 4.85 22.12
CA ASN A 257 -9.19 3.44 22.05
C ASN A 257 -7.91 3.24 21.22
N LEU A 258 -7.74 4.04 20.16
CA LEU A 258 -6.55 4.01 19.31
C LEU A 258 -5.31 4.54 20.03
N LEU A 259 -5.44 5.66 20.74
CA LEU A 259 -4.38 6.22 21.57
C LEU A 259 -3.97 5.22 22.66
N ARG A 260 -4.95 4.50 23.25
CA ARG A 260 -4.70 3.44 24.23
C ARG A 260 -3.94 2.26 23.62
N GLN A 261 -4.30 1.83 22.40
CA GLN A 261 -3.59 0.75 21.68
C GLN A 261 -2.17 1.13 21.28
N LEU A 262 -1.92 2.42 20.99
CA LEU A 262 -0.58 2.93 20.66
C LEU A 262 0.33 3.10 21.88
N GLY A 263 -0.12 2.71 23.08
CA GLY A 263 0.66 2.90 24.31
C GLY A 263 0.84 4.38 24.68
N LEU A 264 0.11 5.29 24.02
CA LEU A 264 0.04 6.70 24.35
C LEU A 264 -0.89 6.87 25.54
N TRP A 265 -0.42 6.42 26.70
CA TRP A 265 -1.15 6.54 27.97
C TRP A 265 -1.33 8.00 28.35
N THR A 266 -2.41 8.28 29.09
CA THR A 266 -2.70 9.59 29.70
C THR A 266 -1.60 10.05 30.66
N GLU A 267 -0.69 9.16 31.07
CA GLU A 267 0.45 9.44 31.95
C GLU A 267 1.68 9.98 31.19
N ASP A 268 1.70 9.95 29.86
CA ASP A 268 2.79 10.53 29.08
C ASP A 268 2.79 12.05 29.24
N ARG A 269 3.93 12.62 29.68
CA ARG A 269 4.12 14.08 29.86
C ARG A 269 3.74 14.88 28.61
N TYR A 270 3.78 14.26 27.43
CA TYR A 270 3.45 14.88 26.15
C TYR A 270 2.13 14.41 25.54
N TYR A 271 1.26 13.74 26.30
CA TYR A 271 0.00 13.17 25.82
C TYR A 271 -0.87 14.18 25.08
N GLU A 272 -1.15 15.34 25.69
CA GLU A 272 -1.96 16.42 25.08
C GLU A 272 -1.37 16.88 23.73
N LYS A 273 -0.04 17.07 23.67
CA LYS A 273 0.65 17.51 22.45
C LYS A 273 0.62 16.44 21.36
N LYS A 274 0.81 15.18 21.71
CA LYS A 274 0.72 14.04 20.77
C LYS A 274 -0.71 13.84 20.28
N ARG A 275 -1.71 13.99 21.15
CA ARG A 275 -3.14 13.93 20.82
C ARG A 275 -3.53 15.01 19.81
N GLU A 276 -3.11 16.25 20.03
CA GLU A 276 -3.34 17.34 19.07
C GLU A 276 -2.61 17.10 17.74
N LEU A 277 -1.39 16.57 17.75
CA LEU A 277 -0.67 16.18 16.52
C LEU A 277 -1.42 15.11 15.72
N VAL A 278 -1.91 14.05 16.38
CA VAL A 278 -2.71 13.00 15.74
C VAL A 278 -3.99 13.58 15.14
N LYS A 279 -4.65 14.49 15.85
CA LYS A 279 -5.85 15.19 15.37
C LYS A 279 -5.56 16.04 14.12
N ILE A 280 -4.45 16.78 14.10
CA ILE A 280 -4.02 17.58 12.94
C ILE A 280 -3.74 16.68 11.73
N VAL A 281 -3.00 15.58 11.91
CA VAL A 281 -2.66 14.64 10.82
C VAL A 281 -3.91 13.97 10.25
N LEU A 282 -4.86 13.58 11.10
CA LEU A 282 -6.13 13.00 10.65
C LEU A 282 -6.99 14.02 9.90
N GLN A 283 -7.04 15.26 10.39
CA GLN A 283 -7.76 16.34 9.72
C GLN A 283 -7.17 16.66 8.35
N GLN A 284 -5.84 16.78 8.25
CA GLN A 284 -5.14 17.00 6.99
C GLN A 284 -5.40 15.86 5.98
N ASN A 285 -5.40 14.60 6.42
CA ASN A 285 -5.74 13.47 5.57
C ASN A 285 -7.19 13.50 5.07
N LEU A 286 -8.13 13.90 5.94
CA LEU A 286 -9.53 14.11 5.57
C LEU A 286 -9.68 15.20 4.50
N ASP A 287 -8.98 16.31 4.67
CA ASP A 287 -9.01 17.43 3.72
C ASP A 287 -8.35 17.06 2.39
N LEU A 288 -7.25 16.30 2.40
CA LEU A 288 -6.65 15.74 1.19
C LEU A 288 -7.63 14.81 0.45
N ARG A 289 -8.38 13.98 1.17
CA ARG A 289 -9.41 13.12 0.55
C ARG A 289 -10.55 13.91 -0.06
N LYS A 290 -11.00 14.99 0.59
CA LYS A 290 -12.02 15.88 0.02
C LYS A 290 -11.51 16.50 -1.28
N LYS A 291 -10.29 17.04 -1.27
CA LYS A 291 -9.64 17.58 -2.47
C LYS A 291 -9.48 16.53 -3.57
N PHE A 292 -9.06 15.31 -3.22
CA PHE A 292 -8.99 14.20 -4.18
C PHE A 292 -10.35 13.86 -4.76
N LYS A 293 -11.40 13.83 -3.93
CA LYS A 293 -12.77 13.56 -4.39
C LYS A 293 -13.35 14.69 -5.27
N GLU A 294 -12.97 15.94 -4.99
CA GLU A 294 -13.30 17.09 -5.84
C GLU A 294 -12.56 17.01 -7.19
N LEU A 295 -11.29 16.58 -7.17
CA LEU A 295 -10.47 16.36 -8.37
C LEU A 295 -10.88 15.13 -9.19
N GLU A 296 -11.35 14.06 -8.54
CA GLU A 296 -11.91 12.87 -9.21
C GLU A 296 -13.27 13.16 -9.87
N GLY A 297 -13.86 14.32 -9.59
CA GLY A 297 -15.18 14.70 -10.07
C GLY A 297 -16.30 13.87 -9.44
N PRO A 298 -17.56 14.31 -9.56
CA PRO A 298 -18.69 13.51 -9.10
C PRO A 298 -18.63 12.14 -9.78
N PRO A 299 -18.71 11.02 -9.03
CA PRO A 299 -18.78 9.70 -9.63
C PRO A 299 -19.96 9.73 -10.60
N ALA A 300 -19.70 9.53 -11.89
CA ALA A 300 -20.71 9.47 -12.93
C ALA A 300 -21.86 8.63 -12.38
N ALA A 301 -23.02 9.28 -12.15
CA ALA A 301 -24.09 8.73 -11.35
C ALA A 301 -24.40 7.30 -11.79
N ALA A 302 -24.00 6.34 -10.95
CA ALA A 302 -24.40 4.95 -11.09
C ALA A 302 -25.92 4.94 -11.01
N GLN A 303 -26.55 4.82 -12.17
CA GLN A 303 -27.96 4.52 -12.30
C GLN A 303 -28.13 3.15 -11.65
N ASN A 304 -28.65 3.13 -10.43
CA ASN A 304 -29.17 1.90 -9.87
C ASN A 304 -30.21 1.36 -10.86
N PRO A 305 -30.01 0.16 -11.45
CA PRO A 305 -31.10 -0.49 -12.16
C PRO A 305 -32.24 -0.71 -11.14
N PRO A 306 -33.50 -0.52 -11.54
CA PRO A 306 -34.64 -0.77 -10.67
C PRO A 306 -34.59 -2.22 -10.14
N PRO A 307 -35.06 -2.47 -8.91
CA PRO A 307 -35.11 -3.81 -8.35
C PRO A 307 -35.88 -4.72 -9.32
N ALA A 308 -35.23 -5.79 -9.77
CA ALA A 308 -35.85 -6.79 -10.61
C ALA A 308 -37.10 -7.33 -9.89
N GLU A 309 -38.26 -7.16 -10.52
CA GLU A 309 -39.50 -7.81 -10.11
C GLU A 309 -39.25 -9.31 -9.98
N SER A 310 -39.53 -9.82 -8.78
CA SER A 310 -39.53 -11.25 -8.49
C SER A 310 -40.37 -11.98 -9.54
N PRO A 311 -39.87 -13.07 -10.15
CA PRO A 311 -40.62 -13.82 -11.14
C PRO A 311 -41.92 -14.38 -10.51
N PRO A 312 -43.02 -14.43 -11.28
CA PRO A 312 -44.28 -14.98 -10.81
C PRO A 312 -44.09 -16.44 -10.41
N ALA A 313 -44.57 -16.78 -9.22
CA ALA A 313 -44.60 -18.15 -8.72
C ALA A 313 -45.26 -19.07 -9.76
N ALA A 314 -44.50 -20.02 -10.28
CA ALA A 314 -45.00 -21.07 -11.13
C ALA A 314 -46.09 -21.83 -10.38
N GLN A 315 -47.31 -21.76 -10.91
CA GLN A 315 -48.45 -22.56 -10.46
C GLN A 315 -48.07 -24.04 -10.60
N GLN A 316 -48.02 -24.73 -9.47
CA GLN A 316 -47.91 -26.18 -9.42
C GLN A 316 -49.16 -26.80 -10.07
N PRO A 317 -49.01 -27.82 -10.93
CA PRO A 317 -50.14 -28.56 -11.46
C PRO A 317 -50.82 -29.34 -10.33
N VAL A 318 -52.13 -29.12 -10.20
CA VAL A 318 -53.01 -29.84 -9.27
C VAL A 318 -53.12 -31.29 -9.75
N ASP A 319 -52.59 -32.20 -8.95
CA ASP A 319 -52.79 -33.64 -9.12
C ASP A 319 -54.27 -33.99 -8.97
N LYS A 320 -54.78 -34.74 -9.95
CA LYS A 320 -56.12 -35.33 -9.93
C LYS A 320 -56.19 -36.42 -8.86
N PRO A 321 -57.27 -36.50 -8.07
CA PRO A 321 -57.48 -37.63 -7.18
C PRO A 321 -57.85 -38.87 -8.00
N ALA A 322 -57.10 -39.95 -7.79
CA ALA A 322 -57.47 -41.28 -8.26
C ALA A 322 -58.70 -41.76 -7.49
N THR A 323 -59.74 -42.10 -8.25
CA THR A 323 -60.94 -42.78 -7.79
C THR A 323 -60.62 -44.27 -7.62
N VAL A 324 -60.89 -44.83 -6.44
CA VAL A 324 -61.17 -46.25 -6.23
C VAL A 324 -62.42 -46.34 -5.38
#